data_AF-A0A947LWC1-F1
#
_entry.id   AF-A0A947LWC1-F1
#
_cell.length_a   1.000
_cell.length_b   1.000
_cell.length_c   1.000
_cell.angle_alpha   90.00
_cell.angle_beta   90.00
_cell.angle_gamma   90.00
#
_symmetry.space_group_name_H-M   'P 1'
#
loop_
_entity.id
_entity.type
_entity.pdbx_description
1 polymer ?
#
loop_
_entity_poly.entity_id
_entity_poly.type
_entity_poly.pdbx_seq_one_letter_code
_entity_poly.pdbx_strand_id
1 'polypeptide(L)'
;MEIMFLDRARPDWFADEAARRESAFRNASLQGGYFMIAARALGLDVGPMSGFDPEGVKAEFFAGTTVEPNFIVSLGYGTDENLFPRSPRFTFEEAAAGMPRRQQAN
;
A
#
# COMPACT_ATOMS: atom_id res chain seq x y z
N MET A 1 25.27 8.53 -11.10
CA MET A 1 24.02 9.25 -11.34
C MET A 1 23.70 9.99 -10.06
N GLU A 2 24.25 11.20 -9.94
CA GLU A 2 24.01 12.08 -8.80
C GLU A 2 22.52 12.39 -8.75
N ILE A 3 21.88 12.07 -7.62
CA ILE A 3 20.56 12.58 -7.31
C ILE A 3 20.78 14.02 -6.85
N MET A 4 20.49 14.92 -7.78
CA MET A 4 20.31 16.35 -7.64
C MET A 4 19.84 16.73 -6.23
N PHE A 5 20.65 17.57 -5.57
CA PHE A 5 20.32 18.29 -4.34
C PHE A 5 18.95 18.98 -4.50
N LEU A 6 17.91 18.41 -3.89
CA LEU A 6 16.68 19.12 -3.61
C LEU A 6 16.97 20.14 -2.51
N ASP A 7 16.85 21.40 -2.88
CA ASP A 7 16.73 22.54 -1.98
C ASP A 7 15.82 22.18 -0.78
N ARG A 8 16.28 22.51 0.44
CA ARG A 8 15.64 22.17 1.71
C ARG A 8 14.35 22.96 1.99
N ALA A 9 13.85 23.71 1.02
CA ALA A 9 12.51 24.27 1.08
C ALA A 9 11.49 23.16 0.77
N ARG A 10 10.84 22.63 1.81
CA ARG A 10 9.60 21.85 1.60
C ARG A 10 8.65 22.73 0.80
N PRO A 11 8.18 22.32 -0.39
CA PRO A 11 7.34 23.21 -1.16
C PRO A 11 5.99 23.41 -0.43
N ASP A 12 5.36 24.53 -0.72
CA ASP A 12 4.14 25.07 -0.09
C ASP A 12 2.93 24.11 -0.11
N TRP A 13 2.85 23.20 -1.08
CA TRP A 13 1.85 22.12 -1.13
C TRP A 13 1.86 21.12 0.07
N PHE A 14 2.88 21.16 0.95
CA PHE A 14 2.91 20.39 2.21
C PHE A 14 2.67 21.25 3.45
N ALA A 15 2.27 22.52 3.30
CA ALA A 15 1.91 23.36 4.43
C ALA A 15 0.65 22.81 5.14
N ASP A 16 -0.32 22.34 4.37
CA ASP A 16 -1.54 21.72 4.88
C ASP A 16 -1.28 20.31 5.45
N GLU A 17 -1.90 20.01 6.59
CA GLU A 17 -1.73 18.72 7.28
C GLU A 17 -2.46 17.58 6.55
N ALA A 18 -3.66 17.84 6.04
CA ALA A 18 -4.43 16.83 5.32
C ALA A 18 -3.70 16.42 4.02
N ALA A 19 -3.17 17.40 3.27
CA ALA A 19 -2.36 17.15 2.08
C ALA A 19 -1.09 16.33 2.38
N ARG A 20 -0.42 16.61 3.50
CA ARG A 20 0.73 15.82 3.97
C ARG A 20 0.35 14.39 4.29
N ARG A 21 -0.74 14.19 5.03
CA ARG A 21 -1.23 12.86 5.42
C ARG A 21 -1.63 12.04 4.19
N GLU A 22 -2.38 12.63 3.26
CA GLU A 22 -2.78 11.98 2.02
C GLU A 22 -1.56 11.57 1.17
N SER A 23 -0.59 12.48 1.03
CA SER A 23 0.64 12.20 0.30
C SER A 23 1.46 11.10 0.98
N ALA A 24 1.58 11.13 2.31
CA ALA A 24 2.26 10.10 3.08
C ALA A 24 1.59 8.73 2.90
N PHE A 25 0.26 8.68 2.96
CA PHE A 25 -0.51 7.46 2.74
C PHE A 25 -0.28 6.87 1.34
N ARG A 26 -0.43 7.69 0.28
CA ARG A 26 -0.22 7.25 -1.10
C ARG A 26 1.22 6.77 -1.33
N ASN A 27 2.21 7.53 -0.86
CA ASN A 27 3.62 7.18 -1.01
C ASN A 27 3.98 5.90 -0.25
N ALA A 28 3.48 5.72 0.96
CA ALA A 28 3.69 4.50 1.74
C ALA A 28 3.08 3.27 1.05
N SER A 29 1.88 3.41 0.46
CA SER A 29 1.24 2.31 -0.30
C SER A 29 2.04 1.93 -1.54
N LEU A 30 2.57 2.92 -2.29
CA LEU A 30 3.42 2.65 -3.46
C LEU A 30 4.73 1.98 -3.07
N GLN A 31 5.42 2.48 -2.05
CA GLN A 31 6.64 1.87 -1.52
C GLN A 31 6.38 0.44 -1.04
N GLY A 32 5.27 0.24 -0.35
CA GLY A 32 4.79 -1.07 0.06
C GLY A 32 4.58 -2.02 -1.12
N GLY A 33 4.00 -1.53 -2.23
CA GLY A 33 3.89 -2.26 -3.50
C GLY A 33 5.25 -2.74 -4.03
N TYR A 34 6.23 -1.85 -4.10
CA TYR A 34 7.60 -2.20 -4.53
C TYR A 34 8.27 -3.17 -3.57
N PHE A 35 8.10 -2.98 -2.26
CA PHE A 35 8.61 -3.90 -1.25
C PHE A 35 8.08 -5.32 -1.45
N MET A 36 6.77 -5.48 -1.68
CA MET A 36 6.17 -6.79 -1.94
C MET A 36 6.71 -7.44 -3.22
N ILE A 37 6.96 -6.67 -4.27
CA ILE A 37 7.56 -7.17 -5.53
C ILE A 37 9.00 -7.63 -5.27
N ALA A 38 9.79 -6.83 -4.55
CA ALA A 38 11.17 -7.16 -4.21
C ALA A 38 11.26 -8.42 -3.33
N ALA A 39 10.40 -8.54 -2.31
CA ALA A 39 10.34 -9.73 -1.46
C ALA A 39 10.03 -10.99 -2.27
N ARG A 40 9.05 -10.92 -3.19
CA ARG A 40 8.76 -12.04 -4.12
C ARG A 40 9.93 -12.39 -5.03
N ALA A 41 10.65 -11.39 -5.54
CA ALA A 41 11.83 -11.61 -6.37
C ALA A 41 12.97 -12.31 -5.60
N LEU A 42 13.02 -12.16 -4.29
CA LEU A 42 13.94 -12.86 -3.39
C LEU A 42 13.43 -14.24 -2.95
N GLY A 43 12.30 -14.72 -3.49
CA GLY A 43 11.74 -16.04 -3.21
C GLY A 43 10.87 -16.12 -1.95
N LEU A 44 10.38 -14.99 -1.43
CA LEU A 44 9.45 -14.96 -0.30
C LEU A 44 7.99 -14.92 -0.77
N ASP A 45 7.13 -15.62 -0.03
CA ASP A 45 5.70 -15.43 -0.08
C ASP A 45 5.28 -14.20 0.73
N VAL A 46 4.27 -13.50 0.23
CA VAL A 46 3.89 -12.18 0.70
C VAL A 46 2.38 -12.07 0.82
N GLY A 47 1.90 -11.85 2.05
CA GLY A 47 0.49 -11.67 2.38
C GLY A 47 0.19 -10.27 2.91
N PRO A 48 -0.23 -9.30 2.06
CA PRO A 48 -0.65 -7.98 2.51
C PRO A 48 -2.07 -7.99 3.07
N MET A 49 -2.31 -7.26 4.16
CA MET A 49 -3.58 -7.19 4.87
C MET A 49 -3.89 -5.76 5.31
N SER A 50 -5.10 -5.28 4.99
CA SER A 50 -5.64 -4.00 5.47
C SER A 50 -6.69 -4.16 6.58
N GLY A 51 -7.15 -5.39 6.85
CA GLY A 51 -8.18 -5.69 7.86
C GLY A 51 -7.57 -5.92 9.25
N PHE A 52 -6.93 -4.90 9.81
CA PHE A 52 -6.31 -4.94 11.15
C PHE A 52 -6.78 -3.74 11.98
N ASP A 53 -6.41 -3.71 13.27
CA ASP A 53 -6.65 -2.57 14.16
C ASP A 53 -5.47 -1.57 14.09
N PRO A 54 -5.60 -0.44 13.36
CA PRO A 54 -4.53 0.52 13.21
C PRO A 54 -4.21 1.26 14.51
N GLU A 55 -5.21 1.52 15.37
CA GLU A 55 -4.99 2.23 16.63
C GLU A 55 -4.26 1.32 17.62
N GLY A 56 -4.64 0.04 17.70
CA GLY A 56 -3.94 -0.96 18.49
C GLY A 56 -2.47 -1.13 18.06
N VAL A 57 -2.21 -1.27 16.75
CA VAL A 57 -0.83 -1.37 16.24
C VAL A 57 -0.04 -0.08 16.49
N LYS A 58 -0.66 1.10 16.35
CA LYS A 58 -0.01 2.37 16.64
C LYS A 58 0.34 2.49 18.12
N ALA A 59 -0.58 2.11 19.01
CA ALA A 59 -0.36 2.15 20.45
C ALA A 59 0.76 1.19 20.89
N GLU A 60 0.83 0.00 20.31
CA GLU A 60 1.81 -1.02 20.69
C GLU A 60 3.21 -0.71 20.14
N PHE A 61 3.32 -0.36 18.85
CA PHE A 61 4.61 -0.30 18.16
C PHE A 61 5.11 1.12 17.86
N PHE A 62 4.22 2.11 17.85
CA PHE A 62 4.51 3.46 17.37
C PHE A 62 4.08 4.56 18.35
N ALA A 63 3.87 4.22 19.63
CA ALA A 63 3.48 5.17 20.66
C ALA A 63 4.47 6.34 20.74
N GLY A 64 3.93 7.57 20.88
CA GLY A 64 4.74 8.79 20.96
C GLY A 64 5.39 9.23 19.65
N THR A 65 5.11 8.55 18.54
CA THR A 65 5.59 8.94 17.21
C THR A 65 4.46 9.51 16.33
N THR A 66 4.85 10.07 15.19
CA THR A 66 3.90 10.49 14.14
C THR A 66 3.68 9.39 13.09
N VAL A 67 4.18 8.18 13.32
CA VAL A 67 4.03 7.06 12.37
C VAL A 67 2.62 6.49 12.47
N GLU A 68 2.05 6.19 11.32
CA GLU A 68 0.74 5.56 11.21
C GLU A 68 0.85 4.25 10.46
N PRO A 69 0.30 3.15 11.00
CA PRO A 69 0.24 1.88 10.29
C PRO A 69 -0.63 2.01 9.03
N ASN A 70 -0.09 1.63 7.87
CA ASN A 70 -0.84 1.67 6.61
C ASN A 70 -1.49 0.30 6.33
N PHE A 71 -0.67 -0.74 6.27
CA PHE A 71 -1.10 -2.13 6.12
C PHE A 71 -0.02 -3.07 6.69
N ILE A 72 -0.40 -4.31 6.95
CA ILE A 72 0.50 -5.34 7.46
C ILE A 72 0.93 -6.26 6.31
N VAL A 73 2.18 -6.71 6.32
CA VAL A 73 2.70 -7.69 5.38
C VAL A 73 3.32 -8.85 6.14
N SER A 74 2.75 -10.04 5.99
CA SER A 74 3.40 -11.27 6.40
C SER A 74 4.38 -11.73 5.33
N LEU A 75 5.58 -12.12 5.74
CA LEU A 75 6.62 -12.68 4.88
C LEU A 75 7.00 -14.08 5.34
N GLY A 76 7.29 -14.98 4.40
CA GLY A 76 7.79 -16.31 4.74
C GLY A 76 7.95 -17.21 3.54
N TYR A 77 8.02 -18.51 3.82
CA TYR A 77 8.02 -19.56 2.81
C TYR A 77 6.74 -20.38 3.02
N GLY A 78 5.78 -20.20 2.14
CA GLY A 78 4.53 -20.94 2.13
C GLY A 78 4.67 -22.31 1.48
N THR A 79 3.59 -23.08 1.55
CA THR A 79 3.44 -24.32 0.79
C THR A 79 2.30 -24.16 -0.21
N ASP A 80 2.30 -24.98 -1.26
CA ASP A 80 1.19 -25.03 -2.22
C ASP A 80 -0.04 -25.79 -1.68
N GLU A 81 0.00 -26.22 -0.42
CA GLU A 81 -1.09 -26.96 0.21
C GLU A 81 -2.26 -26.03 0.55
N ASN A 82 -3.48 -26.48 0.23
CA ASN A 82 -4.74 -25.78 0.56
C ASN A 82 -4.85 -24.35 0.03
N LEU A 83 -4.09 -23.98 -1.01
CA LEU A 83 -4.24 -22.70 -1.67
C LEU A 83 -5.59 -22.63 -2.41
N PHE A 84 -6.31 -21.54 -2.19
CA PHE A 84 -7.47 -21.23 -3.03
C PHE A 84 -7.02 -20.96 -4.47
N PRO A 85 -7.82 -21.34 -5.48
CA PRO A 85 -7.61 -20.86 -6.84
C PRO A 85 -7.56 -19.33 -6.84
N ARG A 86 -6.70 -18.76 -7.70
CA ARG A 86 -6.61 -17.32 -7.87
C ARG A 86 -8.00 -16.75 -8.17
N SER A 87 -8.46 -15.80 -7.33
CA SER A 87 -9.76 -15.17 -7.53
C SER A 87 -9.88 -14.53 -8.92
N PRO A 88 -11.09 -14.42 -9.48
CA PRO A 88 -11.31 -13.79 -10.77
C PRO A 88 -10.63 -12.42 -10.85
N ARG A 89 -10.01 -12.15 -12.01
CA ARG A 89 -9.45 -10.84 -12.35
C ARG A 89 -10.21 -10.32 -13.56
N PHE A 90 -10.45 -9.02 -13.58
CA PHE A 90 -10.94 -8.35 -14.78
C PHE A 90 -9.98 -8.61 -15.94
N THR A 91 -10.55 -8.70 -17.13
CA THR A 91 -9.81 -8.59 -18.38
C THR A 91 -9.14 -7.22 -18.47
N PHE A 92 -8.17 -7.09 -19.38
CA PHE A 92 -7.47 -5.82 -19.56
C PHE A 92 -8.43 -4.72 -19.98
N GLU A 93 -9.35 -5.02 -20.90
CA GLU A 93 -10.34 -4.10 -21.43
C GLU A 93 -11.28 -3.59 -20.33
N GLU A 94 -11.77 -4.48 -19.46
CA GLU A 94 -12.61 -4.12 -18.31
C GLU A 94 -11.88 -3.21 -17.31
N ALA A 95 -10.58 -3.42 -17.10
CA ALA A 95 -9.79 -2.62 -16.17
C ALA A 95 -9.40 -1.25 -16.75
N ALA A 96 -9.07 -1.18 -18.05
CA ALA A 96 -8.53 0.02 -18.70
C ALA A 96 -9.61 0.97 -19.25
N ALA A 97 -10.76 0.45 -19.69
CA ALA A 97 -11.81 1.26 -20.32
C ALA A 97 -12.66 2.06 -19.33
N GLY A 98 -12.46 1.87 -18.02
CA GLY A 98 -13.34 2.39 -16.98
C GLY A 98 -14.64 1.60 -16.93
N MET A 99 -15.05 1.18 -15.73
CA MET A 99 -16.32 0.47 -15.55
C MET A 99 -17.45 1.29 -16.18
N PRO A 100 -18.25 0.76 -17.14
CA PRO A 100 -19.48 1.44 -17.54
C PRO A 100 -20.31 1.58 -16.28
N ARG A 101 -20.72 2.82 -15.95
CA ARG A 101 -21.50 3.12 -14.75
C ARG A 101 -22.59 2.07 -14.60
N ARG A 102 -22.45 1.16 -13.62
CA ARG A 102 -23.58 0.36 -13.18
C ARG A 102 -24.67 1.37 -12.85
N GLN A 103 -25.74 1.40 -13.65
CA GLN A 103 -27.00 1.98 -13.21
C GLN A 103 -27.26 1.32 -11.85
N GLN A 104 -27.20 2.12 -10.79
CA GLN A 104 -27.63 1.68 -9.47
C GLN A 104 -29.05 1.17 -9.66
N ALA A 105 -29.23 -0.14 -9.51
CA ALA A 105 -30.55 -0.69 -9.35
C ALA A 105 -31.13 -0.09 -8.06
N ASN A 106 -32.32 0.48 -8.20
CA ASN A 106 -33.16 1.07 -7.17
C ASN A 106 -33.17 0.29 -5.86
#